data_AF-A0A356U3X4-F1
#
_entry.id   AF-A0A356U3X4-F1
#
_cell.length_a   1.000
_cell.length_b   1.000
_cell.length_c   1.000
_cell.angle_alpha   90.00
_cell.angle_beta   90.00
_cell.angle_gamma   90.00
#
_symmetry.space_group_name_H-M   'P 1'
#
loop_
_entity.id
_entity.type
_entity.pdbx_description
1 polymer ?
#
loop_
_entity_poly.entity_id
_entity_poly.type
_entity_poly.pdbx_seq_one_letter_code
_entity_poly.pdbx_strand_id
1 'polypeptide(L)' 'MPSLHAYRQEWFGNIRGDLLSGLVVALALIPEAIAFSIIAGVDPKVGLYASFSIAVICAITGGRP' A
#
# COMPACT_ATOMS: atom_id res chain seq x y z
N MET A 1 -22.37 10.02 13.84
CA MET A 1 -22.30 9.28 12.56
C MET A 1 -21.69 10.21 11.53
N PRO A 2 -20.58 9.85 10.87
CA PRO A 2 -20.03 10.67 9.79
C PRO A 2 -21.11 10.86 8.71
N SER A 3 -21.26 12.09 8.22
CA SER A 3 -22.23 12.39 7.17
C SER A 3 -21.76 11.80 5.83
N LEU A 4 -22.69 11.50 4.92
CA LEU A 4 -22.35 11.00 3.57
C LEU A 4 -21.38 11.94 2.83
N HIS A 5 -21.42 13.23 3.12
CA HIS A 5 -20.48 14.21 2.60
C HIS A 5 -19.06 14.06 3.18
N ALA A 6 -18.93 13.74 4.47
CA ALA A 6 -17.64 13.49 5.09
C ALA A 6 -16.97 12.24 4.50
N TYR A 7 -17.73 11.15 4.30
CA TYR A 7 -17.21 9.93 3.68
C TYR A 7 -16.74 10.16 2.24
N ARG A 8 -17.49 10.98 1.49
CA ARG A 8 -17.13 11.34 0.11
C ARG A 8 -15.89 12.23 0.04
N GLN A 9 -15.68 13.11 1.02
CA GLN A 9 -14.43 13.88 1.11
C GLN A 9 -13.26 13.05 1.61
N GLU A 10 -13.47 12.06 2.47
CA GLU A 10 -12.41 11.18 2.95
C GLU A 10 -11.87 10.29 1.82
N TRP A 11 -12.75 9.71 1.00
CA TRP A 11 -12.38 8.82 -0.10
C TRP A 11 -11.91 9.53 -1.37
N PHE A 12 -12.41 10.74 -1.64
CA PHE A 12 -12.16 11.45 -2.90
C PHE A 12 -11.60 12.86 -2.72
N GLY A 13 -11.26 13.25 -1.49
CA GLY A 13 -10.75 14.58 -1.18
C GLY A 13 -9.38 14.87 -1.78
N ASN A 14 -8.52 13.85 -1.92
CA ASN A 14 -7.15 14.02 -2.42
C ASN A 14 -6.64 12.89 -3.34
N ILE A 15 -7.44 12.55 -4.36
CA ILE A 15 -7.11 11.49 -5.33
C ILE A 15 -5.70 11.66 -5.95
N ARG A 16 -5.28 12.90 -6.23
CA ARG A 16 -3.96 13.18 -6.81
C ARG A 16 -2.84 12.88 -5.83
N GLY A 17 -2.99 13.28 -4.57
CA GLY A 17 -2.02 13.00 -3.52
C GLY A 17 -1.90 11.51 -3.25
N ASP A 18 -3.03 10.81 -3.18
CA ASP A 18 -3.09 9.38 -2.87
C ASP A 18 -2.50 8.52 -4.01
N LEU A 19 -2.74 8.93 -5.26
CA LEU A 19 -2.16 8.25 -6.42
C LEU A 19 -0.63 8.46 -6.47
N LEU A 20 -0.16 9.68 -6.24
CA LEU A 20 1.27 9.98 -6.25
C LEU A 20 1.99 9.31 -5.08
N SER A 21 1.42 9.34 -3.89
CA SER A 21 2.00 8.68 -2.70
C SER A 21 2.04 7.16 -2.90
N GLY A 22 0.96 6.55 -3.40
CA GLY A 22 0.92 5.13 -3.70
C GLY A 22 1.97 4.70 -4.73
N LEU A 23 2.16 5.49 -5.80
CA LEU A 23 3.19 5.21 -6.81
C LEU A 23 4.60 5.30 -6.21
N VAL A 24 4.89 6.35 -5.46
CA VAL A 24 6.21 6.56 -4.83
C VAL A 24 6.51 5.44 -3.84
N VAL A 25 5.54 5.07 -3.01
CA VAL A 25 5.67 3.97 -2.05
C VAL A 25 5.89 2.64 -2.77
N ALA A 26 5.12 2.36 -3.84
CA ALA A 26 5.29 1.14 -4.63
C ALA A 26 6.70 1.02 -5.23
N LEU A 27 7.26 2.12 -5.74
CA LEU A 27 8.63 2.14 -6.26
C LEU A 27 9.68 1.94 -5.14
N ALA A 28 9.45 2.52 -3.96
CA ALA A 28 10.33 2.36 -2.81
C ALA A 28 10.33 0.93 -2.23
N LEU A 29 9.19 0.24 -2.30
CA LEU A 29 9.01 -1.13 -1.81
C LEU A 29 9.80 -2.19 -2.60
N ILE A 30 10.15 -1.93 -3.86
CA ILE A 30 10.86 -2.90 -4.71
C ILE A 30 12.24 -3.27 -4.11
N PRO A 31 13.17 -2.32 -3.87
CA PRO A 31 14.45 -2.64 -3.26
C PRO A 31 14.32 -3.14 -1.81
N GLU A 32 13.34 -2.63 -1.05
CA GLU A 32 13.11 -3.03 0.35
C GLU A 32 12.68 -4.50 0.47
N ALA A 33 11.72 -4.92 -0.36
CA ALA A 33 11.24 -6.31 -0.40
C ALA A 33 12.34 -7.30 -0.85
N ILE A 34 13.20 -6.89 -1.78
CA ILE A 34 14.36 -7.69 -2.23
C ILE A 34 15.37 -7.83 -1.09
N ALA A 35 15.71 -6.73 -0.41
CA ALA A 35 16.67 -6.75 0.71
C ALA A 35 16.18 -7.64 1.87
N PHE A 36 14.92 -7.51 2.28
CA PHE A 36 14.36 -8.35 3.34
C PHE A 36 14.27 -9.82 2.96
N SER A 37 13.96 -10.13 1.70
CA SER A 37 13.95 -11.52 1.22
C SER A 37 15.34 -12.16 1.30
N ILE A 38 16.38 -11.42 0.93
CA ILE A 38 17.77 -11.88 0.99
C ILE A 38 18.19 -12.12 2.46
N ILE A 39 17.84 -11.21 3.37
CA ILE A 39 18.12 -11.36 4.81
C ILE A 39 17.41 -12.59 5.39
N ALA A 40 16.16 -12.84 4.96
CA ALA A 40 15.37 -13.99 5.38
C ALA A 40 15.79 -15.31 4.71
N GLY A 41 16.73 -15.31 3.76
CA GLY A 41 17.19 -16.50 3.05
C GLY A 41 16.17 -17.07 2.07
N VAL A 42 15.18 -16.29 1.64
CA VAL A 42 14.13 -16.68 0.68
C VAL A 42 14.36 -16.03 -0.68
N ASP A 43 13.77 -16.60 -1.73
CA ASP A 43 13.84 -16.02 -3.07
C ASP A 43 13.19 -14.62 -3.09
N PRO A 44 13.84 -13.58 -3.66
CA PRO A 44 13.31 -12.21 -3.75
C PRO A 44 11.89 -12.08 -4.31
N LYS A 45 11.46 -13.03 -5.16
CA LYS A 45 10.09 -13.09 -5.68
C LYS A 45 9.06 -13.23 -4.56
N VAL A 46 9.40 -13.93 -3.49
CA VAL A 46 8.51 -14.13 -2.33
C VAL A 46 8.23 -12.80 -1.62
N GLY A 47 9.25 -11.95 -1.42
CA GLY A 47 9.05 -10.64 -0.81
C GLY A 47 8.19 -9.70 -1.66
N LEU A 48 8.33 -9.75 -2.99
CA LEU A 48 7.49 -8.97 -3.90
C LEU A 48 6.03 -9.44 -3.87
N TYR A 49 5.78 -10.75 -3.85
CA TYR A 49 4.42 -11.26 -3.72
C TYR A 49 3.79 -10.96 -2.36
N ALA A 50 4.58 -11.05 -1.28
CA ALA A 50 4.11 -10.74 0.07
C ALA A 50 3.72 -9.27 0.21
N SER A 51 4.59 -8.36 -0.22
CA SER A 51 4.33 -6.90 -0.17
C SER A 51 3.09 -6.50 -0.97
N PHE A 52 2.93 -7.02 -2.20
CA PHE A 52 1.72 -6.78 -3.00
C PHE A 52 0.46 -7.32 -2.32
N SER A 53 0.49 -8.57 -1.84
CA SER A 53 -0.69 -9.22 -1.25
C SER A 53 -1.16 -8.49 0.01
N ILE A 54 -0.22 -8.08 0.87
CA ILE A 54 -0.54 -7.33 2.09
C ILE A 54 -1.08 -5.94 1.74
N ALA A 55 -0.48 -5.25 0.76
CA ALA A 55 -0.96 -3.94 0.34
C ALA A 55 -2.42 -3.98 -0.16
N VAL A 56 -2.78 -5.01 -0.94
CA VAL A 56 -4.16 -5.19 -1.43
C VAL A 56 -5.13 -5.49 -0.28
N ILE A 57 -4.75 -6.39 0.64
CA ILE A 57 -5.60 -6.72 1.79
C ILE A 57 -5.79 -5.48 2.67
N CYS A 58 -4.72 -4.77 3.01
CA CYS A 58 -4.78 -3.54 3.80
C CYS A 58 -5.58 -2.43 3.11
N ALA A 59 -5.53 -2.31 1.78
CA ALA A 59 -6.34 -1.32 1.06
C ALA A 59 -7.85 -1.57 1.18
N ILE A 60 -8.28 -2.83 1.36
CA ILE A 60 -9.70 -3.21 1.45
C ILE A 60 -10.16 -3.28 2.92
N THR A 61 -9.34 -3.88 3.79
CA THR A 61 -9.70 -4.15 5.20
C THR A 61 -9.09 -3.15 6.19
N GLY A 62 -8.28 -2.21 5.72
CA GLY A 62 -7.63 -1.21 6.55
C GLY A 62 -8.62 -0.20 7.13
N GLY A 63 -8.49 0.08 8.43
CA GLY A 63 -9.37 1.01 9.15
C GLY A 63 -9.01 2.49 9.00
N ARG A 64 -7.96 2.81 8.23
CA ARG A 64 -7.46 4.18 8.03
C ARG A 64 -6.91 4.32 6.60
N PRO A 65 -7.57 5.10 5.73
CA PRO A 65 -7.08 5.39 4.39
C PRO A 65 -5.85 6.30 4.40
#